data_AF-A0A4Y2IV78-F1
#
_entry.id   AF-A0A4Y2IV78-F1
#
_cell.length_a   1.000
_cell.length_b   1.000
_cell.length_c   1.000
_cell.angle_alpha   90.00
_cell.angle_beta   90.00
_cell.angle_gamma   90.00
#
_symmetry.space_group_name_H-M   'P 1'
#
loop_
_entity.id
_entity.type
_entity.pdbx_description
1 polymer ?
#
loop_
_entity_poly.entity_id
_entity_poly.type
_entity_poly.pdbx_seq_one_letter_code
_entity_poly.pdbx_strand_id
1 'polypeptide(L)'
;MSIVHSDEFGQFQQDSATHHTSRADTKWLQEHSSDFRHFHCPPKSSDMNIIGPIWVALQCAVQKRSLPPGTLMDLRTALQDS
;
A
#
# COMPACT_ATOMS: atom_id res chain seq x y z
N MET A 1 21.82 22.61 -6.32
CA MET A 1 21.04 21.54 -6.98
C MET A 1 21.46 20.22 -6.34
N SER A 2 20.59 19.59 -5.56
CA SER A 2 20.87 18.25 -5.02
C SER A 2 20.31 17.23 -6.02
N ILE A 3 21.20 16.42 -6.59
CA ILE A 3 20.81 15.28 -7.41
C ILE A 3 20.30 14.23 -6.41
N VAL A 4 18.98 14.09 -6.30
CA VAL A 4 18.38 12.95 -5.62
C VAL A 4 18.69 11.73 -6.48
N HIS A 5 19.66 10.93 -6.05
CA HIS A 5 19.77 9.56 -6.52
C HIS A 5 18.48 8.86 -6.10
N SER A 6 17.61 8.59 -7.06
CA SER A 6 16.57 7.58 -6.89
C SER A 6 17.30 6.29 -6.57
N ASP A 7 17.29 5.92 -5.30
CA ASP A 7 17.87 4.68 -4.82
C ASP A 7 17.29 3.55 -5.68
N GLU A 8 18.14 2.79 -6.40
CA GLU A 8 17.72 1.89 -7.48
C GLU A 8 16.77 0.79 -7.00
N PHE A 9 16.69 0.58 -5.69
CA PHE A 9 15.75 -0.33 -5.06
C PHE A 9 14.47 0.40 -4.62
N GLY A 10 13.33 -0.18 -4.98
CA GLY A 10 12.00 0.27 -4.53
C GLY A 10 11.90 0.32 -3.00
N GLN A 11 11.01 1.17 -2.50
CA GLN A 11 10.71 1.27 -1.07
C GLN A 11 9.39 0.58 -0.77
N PHE A 12 9.42 -0.35 0.18
CA PHE A 12 8.23 -1.03 0.68
C PHE A 12 7.80 -0.41 2.00
N GLN A 13 6.62 0.19 2.02
CA GLN A 13 6.00 0.75 3.21
C GLN A 13 4.80 -0.11 3.62
N GLN A 14 4.73 -0.47 4.89
CA GLN A 14 3.55 -1.10 5.52
C GLN A 14 3.28 -0.44 6.87
N ASP A 15 2.09 -0.68 7.42
CA ASP A 15 1.76 -0.22 8.77
C ASP A 15 2.41 -1.10 9.87
N SER A 16 2.20 -0.72 11.13
CA SER A 16 2.75 -1.41 12.30
C SER A 16 1.77 -2.38 12.97
N ALA A 17 0.78 -2.92 12.25
CA ALA A 17 -0.13 -3.90 12.84
C ALA A 17 0.64 -5.16 13.27
N THR A 18 0.18 -5.81 14.35
CA THR A 18 0.87 -6.94 14.98
C THR A 18 1.26 -8.06 14.02
N HIS A 19 0.43 -8.29 12.99
CA HIS A 19 0.74 -9.26 11.94
C HIS A 19 1.96 -8.84 11.13
N HIS A 20 2.02 -7.60 10.65
CA HIS A 20 3.14 -7.06 9.85
C HIS A 20 4.47 -6.96 10.61
N THR A 21 4.43 -7.00 11.94
CA THR A 21 5.62 -7.01 12.81
C THR A 21 5.95 -8.40 13.35
N SER A 22 5.32 -9.47 12.84
CA SER A 22 5.60 -10.83 13.30
C SER A 22 7.06 -11.21 13.04
N ARG A 23 7.58 -12.20 13.80
CA ARG A 23 8.95 -12.69 13.59
C ARG A 23 9.13 -13.30 12.19
N ALA A 24 8.09 -13.92 11.64
CA ALA A 24 8.16 -14.49 10.31
C ALA A 24 8.26 -13.41 9.24
N ASP A 25 7.42 -12.37 9.33
CA ASP A 25 7.40 -11.27 8.36
C ASP A 25 8.67 -10.42 8.43
N THR A 26 9.12 -10.08 9.64
CA THR A 26 10.38 -9.34 9.84
C THR A 26 11.59 -10.12 9.34
N LYS A 27 11.62 -11.45 9.50
CA LYS A 27 12.68 -12.31 8.94
C LYS A 27 12.65 -12.30 7.42
N TRP A 28 11.48 -12.43 6.80
CA TRP A 28 11.33 -12.37 5.34
C TRP A 28 11.80 -11.02 4.79
N LEU A 29 11.42 -9.91 5.42
CA LEU A 29 11.87 -8.57 5.04
C LEU A 29 13.40 -8.40 5.14
N GLN A 30 14.03 -9.02 6.14
CA GLN A 30 15.49 -8.99 6.29
C GLN A 30 16.18 -9.81 5.20
N GLU A 31 15.66 -11.01 4.90
CA GLU A 31 16.19 -11.89 3.85
C GLU A 31 16.13 -11.23 2.46
N HIS A 32 15.11 -10.41 2.21
CA HIS A 32 14.89 -9.70 0.93
C HIS A 32 15.38 -8.24 0.93
N SER A 33 16.24 -7.85 1.87
CA SER A 33 16.77 -6.48 1.96
C SER A 33 17.63 -6.04 0.77
N SER A 34 18.07 -6.98 -0.09
CA SER A 34 18.72 -6.67 -1.38
C SER A 34 17.75 -6.25 -2.47
N ASP A 35 16.48 -6.63 -2.36
CA ASP A 35 15.50 -6.45 -3.44
C ASP A 35 14.76 -5.11 -3.30
N PHE A 36 14.54 -4.69 -2.06
CA PHE A 36 13.88 -3.43 -1.71
C PHE A 36 14.28 -2.99 -0.30
N ARG A 37 14.09 -1.70 -0.02
CA ARG A 37 14.26 -1.16 1.34
C ARG A 37 12.91 -1.11 2.04
N HIS A 38 12.86 -1.64 3.25
CA HIS A 38 11.70 -1.49 4.13
C HIS A 38 11.68 -0.09 4.75
N PHE A 39 10.62 0.68 4.49
CA PHE A 39 10.43 2.00 5.08
C PHE A 39 9.76 1.89 6.44
N HIS A 40 10.51 2.17 7.50
CA HIS A 40 10.00 2.13 8.86
C HIS A 40 9.13 3.35 9.15
N CYS A 41 7.81 3.20 8.98
CA CYS A 41 6.84 4.23 9.33
C CYS A 41 6.69 4.32 10.87
N PRO A 42 6.65 5.52 11.46
CA PRO A 42 6.26 5.66 12.86
C PRO A 42 4.88 5.02 13.12
N PRO A 43 4.64 4.39 14.27
CA PRO A 43 3.39 3.66 14.56
C PRO A 43 2.11 4.54 14.63
N LYS A 44 2.21 5.85 14.38
CA LYS A 44 1.10 6.81 14.40
C LYS A 44 1.00 7.68 13.15
N SER A 45 1.78 7.43 12.11
CA SER A 45 1.78 8.26 10.91
C SER A 45 0.82 7.72 9.83
N SER A 46 -0.47 7.70 10.15
CA SER A 46 -1.52 7.42 9.14
C SER A 46 -1.44 8.40 7.96
N ASP A 47 -1.00 9.63 8.21
CA ASP A 47 -0.83 10.68 7.19
C ASP A 47 0.32 10.39 6.21
N MET A 48 1.26 9.51 6.57
CA MET A 48 2.36 9.12 5.71
C MET A 48 2.02 7.92 4.82
N ASN A 49 0.85 7.29 4.99
CA ASN A 49 0.46 6.14 4.18
C ASN A 49 -0.38 6.58 2.97
N ILE A 50 0.22 6.54 1.78
CA ILE A 50 -0.44 6.87 0.51
C ILE A 50 -1.67 5.98 0.20
N ILE A 51 -1.77 4.80 0.82
CA ILE A 51 -2.91 3.89 0.67
C ILE A 51 -4.20 4.55 1.15
N GLY A 52 -4.18 5.39 2.19
CA GLY A 52 -5.39 6.06 2.70
C GLY A 52 -6.09 6.92 1.62
N PRO A 53 -5.40 7.91 1.04
CA PRO A 53 -5.93 8.71 -0.07
C PRO A 53 -6.32 7.88 -1.31
N ILE A 54 -5.54 6.84 -1.66
CA ILE A 54 -5.89 5.92 -2.75
C ILE A 54 -7.22 5.24 -2.45
N TRP A 55 -7.45 4.82 -1.20
CA TRP A 55 -8.67 4.14 -0.84
C TRP A 55 -9.90 5.03 -1.00
N VAL A 56 -9.77 6.31 -0.61
CA VAL A 56 -10.84 7.32 -0.80
C VAL A 56 -11.12 7.53 -2.29
N ALA A 57 -10.09 7.64 -3.13
CA ALA A 57 -10.27 7.83 -4.58
C ALA A 57 -10.98 6.63 -5.22
N LEU A 58 -10.56 5.40 -4.90
CA LEU A 58 -11.18 4.17 -5.38
C LEU A 58 -12.63 4.04 -4.90
N GLN A 59 -12.90 4.35 -3.62
CA GLN A 59 -14.26 4.34 -3.10
C GLN A 59 -15.15 5.33 -3.85
N CYS A 60 -14.67 6.54 -4.12
CA CYS A 60 -15.39 7.52 -4.93
C CYS A 60 -15.63 7.01 -6.36
N ALA A 61 -14.66 6.36 -7.00
CA ALA A 61 -14.81 5.80 -8.34
C ALA A 61 -15.88 4.70 -8.38
N VAL A 62 -15.89 3.79 -7.40
CA VAL A 62 -16.90 2.74 -7.28
C VAL A 62 -18.29 3.32 -7.00
N GLN A 63 -18.42 4.30 -6.12
CA GLN A 63 -19.70 4.94 -5.79
C GLN A 63 -20.31 5.73 -6.95
N LYS A 64 -19.48 6.26 -7.86
CA LYS A 64 -19.94 7.00 -9.05
C LYS A 64 -20.45 6.10 -10.18
N ARG A 65 -20.30 4.78 -10.07
CA ARG A 65 -20.84 3.86 -11.08
C ARG A 65 -22.37 3.91 -11.09
N SER A 66 -22.94 3.78 -12.28
CA SER A 66 -24.39 3.73 -12.48
C SER A 66 -25.04 2.57 -11.75
N LEU A 67 -24.34 1.44 -11.64
CA LEU A 67 -24.75 0.26 -10.90
C LEU A 67 -23.75 -0.01 -9.76
N PRO A 68 -24.21 -0.07 -8.50
CA PRO A 68 -23.40 -0.57 -7.40
C PRO A 68 -22.99 -2.02 -7.66
N PRO A 69 -21.76 -2.42 -7.31
CA PRO A 69 -21.37 -3.82 -7.41
C PRO A 69 -22.25 -4.71 -6.52
N GLY A 70 -22.98 -5.64 -7.14
CA GLY A 70 -23.87 -6.57 -6.42
C GLY A 70 -23.16 -7.83 -5.93
N THR A 71 -22.01 -8.16 -6.53
CA THR A 71 -21.20 -9.32 -6.18
C THR A 71 -19.73 -8.94 -5.95
N LEU A 72 -18.97 -9.83 -5.31
CA LEU A 72 -17.52 -9.66 -5.14
C LEU A 72 -16.78 -9.59 -6.49
N MET A 73 -17.27 -10.30 -7.50
CA MET A 73 -16.70 -10.26 -8.85
C MET A 73 -16.93 -8.90 -9.50
N ASP A 74 -18.14 -8.35 -9.38
CA ASP A 74 -18.45 -7.01 -9.89
C ASP A 74 -17.61 -5.94 -9.20
N LEU A 75 -17.36 -6.09 -7.89
CA LEU A 75 -16.52 -5.15 -7.15
C LEU A 75 -15.08 -5.21 -7.64
N ARG A 76 -14.55 -6.42 -7.87
CA ARG A 76 -13.22 -6.60 -8.46
C ARG A 76 -13.11 -5.93 -9.82
N THR A 77 -14.05 -6.17 -10.72
CA THR A 77 -14.07 -5.55 -12.05
C THR A 77 -14.15 -4.03 -11.92
N ALA A 78 -15.02 -3.53 -11.05
CA ALA A 78 -15.15 -2.10 -10.80
C ALA A 78 -13.84 -1.45 -10.31
N LEU A 79 -13.12 -2.10 -9.39
CA LEU A 79 -11.83 -1.61 -8.90
C LEU A 79 -10.72 -1.68 -9.96
N GLN A 80 -10.74 -2.69 -10.85
CA GLN A 80 -9.75 -2.82 -11.93
C GLN A 80 -9.93 -1.80 -13.06
N ASP A 81 -11.16 -1.39 -13.31
CA ASP A 81 -11.54 -0.41 -14.34
C ASP A 81 -11.47 1.06 -13.86
N SER A 82 -11.08 1.31 -12.62
CA SER A 82 -10.98 2.65 -12.02
C SER A 82 -9.56 3.20 -12.14
#